data_AF-A0A7K5WRF5-F1
#
_entry.id   AF-A0A7K5WRF5-F1
#
_cell.length_a   1.000
_cell.length_b   1.000
_cell.length_c   1.000
_cell.angle_alpha   90.00
_cell.angle_beta   90.00
_cell.angle_gamma   90.00
#
_symmetry.space_group_name_H-M   'P 1'
#
loop_
_entity.id
_entity.type
_entity.pdbx_description
1 polymer ?
#
loop_
_entity_poly.entity_id
_entity_poly.type
_entity_poly.pdbx_seq_one_letter_code
_entity_poly.pdbx_strand_id
1 'polypeptide(L)'
;TERFWTEDVSTGIHYQINSESALTWHQARKSCQQQNAELLSITETQEQAYIGELTKEFGFAFWIGLNALDFNSGWQWAGGSPFRYLNWAPAHNSSAVYAKLHWSSPGREMRCVCGVLPRASSSLCFLGFFGSEFALCRELRPVQCMDGWWPYAGHCYSIHRDPKTWEDALSSCKKQDGDLASIHNIAEHSFLVSQLGYKPAEELWLGLNDLKAHSYFEWSDGTPVTFTKWQRRHPTDMNGLQDCVAMKGQDGYWATDVCYKQLGYICKKKPSSQSSEEETIGDPGCQKGWKRYGFHCYLVGSALLTFSEANKTCEQSKAYLATVESRNEQAFLISLTGLRSEKHFWIGLSDMEERGSFRWTNGETPHFTHWNTAMPGK
;
A
#
# COMPACT_ATOMS: atom_id res chain seq x y z
N THR A 1 -23.15 16.14 20.00
CA THR A 1 -22.11 15.95 18.96
C THR A 1 -22.62 15.17 17.75
N GLU A 2 -23.72 14.41 17.89
CA GLU A 2 -24.40 13.63 16.82
C GLU A 2 -25.16 14.44 15.74
N ARG A 3 -25.27 15.77 15.84
CA ARG A 3 -26.20 16.56 15.00
C ARG A 3 -25.75 16.77 13.54
N PHE A 4 -24.49 16.45 13.21
CA PHE A 4 -23.86 16.76 11.91
C PHE A 4 -23.31 15.53 11.18
N TRP A 5 -23.53 14.33 11.72
CA TRP A 5 -23.07 13.07 11.14
C TRP A 5 -24.28 12.20 10.83
N THR A 6 -24.30 11.61 9.64
CA THR A 6 -25.29 10.63 9.21
C THR A 6 -24.66 9.25 9.24
N GLU A 7 -25.26 8.32 9.96
CA GLU A 7 -24.80 6.93 10.03
C GLU A 7 -25.43 6.09 8.92
N ASP A 8 -24.61 5.30 8.23
CA ASP A 8 -25.09 4.15 7.49
C ASP A 8 -25.26 2.97 8.45
N VAL A 9 -26.51 2.70 8.83
CA VAL A 9 -26.87 1.64 9.79
C VAL A 9 -26.39 0.26 9.35
N SER A 10 -26.16 0.03 8.05
CA SER A 10 -25.70 -1.26 7.53
C SER A 10 -24.21 -1.52 7.75
N THR A 11 -23.40 -0.47 7.77
CA THR A 11 -21.94 -0.54 7.88
C THR A 11 -21.39 0.05 9.18
N GLY A 12 -22.20 0.85 9.90
CA GLY A 12 -21.79 1.63 11.07
C GLY A 12 -20.88 2.82 10.73
N ILE A 13 -20.69 3.14 9.45
CA ILE A 13 -19.86 4.25 9.00
C ILE A 13 -20.65 5.56 9.12
N HIS A 14 -20.00 6.58 9.66
CA HIS A 14 -20.59 7.91 9.81
C HIS A 14 -20.06 8.85 8.72
N TYR A 15 -20.93 9.66 8.14
CA TYR A 15 -20.61 10.60 7.06
C TYR A 15 -21.03 12.03 7.44
N GLN A 16 -20.21 13.01 7.09
CA GLN A 16 -20.49 14.44 7.28
C GLN A 16 -20.39 15.16 5.93
N ILE A 17 -21.47 15.85 5.54
CA ILE A 17 -21.55 16.65 4.32
C ILE A 17 -21.35 18.13 4.65
N ASN A 18 -20.22 18.70 4.26
CA ASN A 18 -19.90 20.11 4.47
C ASN A 18 -20.28 20.92 3.22
N SER A 19 -21.58 21.06 2.97
CA SER A 19 -22.17 21.73 1.78
C SER A 19 -21.95 23.25 1.77
N GLU A 20 -22.03 23.91 2.92
CA GLU A 20 -21.92 25.38 3.05
C GLU A 20 -20.47 25.90 3.14
N SER A 21 -19.49 24.99 3.15
CA SER A 21 -18.07 25.35 3.22
C SER A 21 -17.43 25.40 1.84
N ALA A 22 -16.57 26.39 1.61
CA ALA A 22 -15.77 26.50 0.39
C ALA A 22 -14.28 26.41 0.74
N LEU A 23 -13.72 25.19 0.69
CA LEU A 23 -12.34 24.91 1.10
C LEU A 23 -11.50 24.33 -0.06
N THR A 24 -10.20 24.58 -0.05
CA THR A 24 -9.26 23.82 -0.91
C THR A 24 -9.17 22.37 -0.45
N TRP A 25 -8.67 21.46 -1.30
CA TRP A 25 -8.55 20.03 -0.93
C TRP A 25 -7.76 19.81 0.37
N HIS A 26 -6.61 20.49 0.52
CA HIS A 26 -5.80 20.38 1.74
C HIS A 26 -6.50 20.96 2.98
N GLN A 27 -7.25 22.05 2.84
CA GLN A 27 -8.02 22.63 3.94
C GLN A 27 -9.19 21.72 4.33
N ALA A 28 -9.91 21.17 3.36
CA ALA A 28 -10.98 20.20 3.58
C ALA A 28 -10.44 18.95 4.31
N ARG A 29 -9.29 18.43 3.87
CA ARG A 29 -8.62 17.30 4.55
C ARG A 29 -8.30 17.62 6.01
N LYS A 30 -7.65 18.74 6.28
CA LYS A 30 -7.34 19.18 7.65
C LYS A 30 -8.62 19.34 8.49
N SER A 31 -9.70 19.83 7.90
CA SER A 31 -10.99 19.98 8.58
C SER A 31 -11.62 18.63 8.97
N CYS A 32 -11.47 17.58 8.15
CA CYS A 32 -11.89 16.23 8.53
C CYS A 32 -10.97 15.66 9.63
N GLN A 33 -9.65 15.81 9.48
CA GLN A 33 -8.65 15.31 10.44
C GLN A 33 -8.81 15.90 11.84
N GLN A 34 -9.17 17.19 11.95
CA GLN A 34 -9.46 17.85 13.23
C GLN A 34 -10.67 17.24 13.98
N GLN A 35 -11.51 16.48 13.28
CA GLN A 35 -12.67 15.78 13.83
C GLN A 35 -12.41 14.26 14.00
N ASN A 36 -11.15 13.82 13.98
CA ASN A 36 -10.74 12.42 13.96
C ASN A 36 -11.30 11.62 12.77
N ALA A 37 -11.64 12.31 11.69
CA ALA A 37 -12.16 11.74 10.45
C ALA A 37 -11.14 11.93 9.32
N GLU A 38 -11.46 11.44 8.12
CA GLU A 38 -10.69 11.71 6.91
C GLU A 38 -11.62 12.08 5.76
N LEU A 39 -11.08 12.65 4.67
CA LEU A 39 -11.86 12.85 3.44
C LEU A 39 -12.40 11.52 2.91
N LEU A 40 -13.64 11.51 2.43
CA LEU A 40 -14.37 10.34 1.94
C LEU A 40 -13.50 9.42 1.07
N SER A 41 -13.41 8.14 1.44
CA SER A 41 -12.99 7.05 0.56
C SER A 41 -14.20 6.21 0.16
N ILE A 42 -14.26 5.78 -1.10
CA ILE A 42 -15.30 4.85 -1.57
C ILE A 42 -14.59 3.57 -1.99
N THR A 43 -14.85 2.48 -1.28
CA THR A 43 -14.17 1.19 -1.51
C THR A 43 -15.12 0.08 -1.93
N GLU A 44 -16.42 0.27 -1.74
CA GLU A 44 -17.48 -0.68 -2.04
C GLU A 44 -18.54 -0.07 -2.96
N THR A 45 -19.20 -0.91 -3.77
CA THR A 45 -20.31 -0.49 -4.63
C THR A 45 -21.54 -0.07 -3.83
N GLN A 46 -21.77 -0.68 -2.66
CA GLN A 46 -22.87 -0.32 -1.76
C GLN A 46 -22.65 1.07 -1.14
N GLU A 47 -21.41 1.37 -0.72
CA GLU A 47 -21.02 2.69 -0.22
C GLU A 47 -21.22 3.77 -1.29
N GLN A 48 -20.85 3.49 -2.54
CA GLN A 48 -21.12 4.39 -3.67
C GLN A 48 -22.61 4.70 -3.82
N ALA A 49 -23.49 3.68 -3.73
CA ALA A 49 -24.92 3.86 -3.85
C ALA A 49 -25.49 4.69 -2.69
N TYR A 50 -25.07 4.39 -1.45
CA TYR A 50 -25.48 5.12 -0.27
C TYR A 50 -25.09 6.60 -0.35
N ILE A 51 -23.81 6.91 -0.64
CA ILE A 51 -23.36 8.30 -0.79
C ILE A 51 -24.06 8.99 -1.96
N GLY A 52 -24.40 8.25 -3.02
CA GLY A 52 -25.21 8.76 -4.13
C GLY A 52 -26.56 9.28 -3.66
N GLU A 53 -27.27 8.49 -2.86
CA GLU A 53 -28.55 8.89 -2.27
C GLU A 53 -28.43 10.07 -1.30
N LEU A 54 -27.35 10.13 -0.52
CA LEU A 54 -27.10 11.24 0.41
C LEU A 54 -26.79 12.56 -0.29
N THR A 55 -26.19 12.50 -1.49
CA THR A 55 -25.69 13.69 -2.19
C THR A 55 -26.53 14.12 -3.38
N LYS A 56 -27.54 13.33 -3.78
CA LYS A 56 -28.37 13.56 -4.98
C LYS A 56 -29.06 14.93 -5.06
N GLU A 57 -29.37 15.53 -3.92
CA GLU A 57 -30.07 16.81 -3.84
C GLU A 57 -29.12 18.00 -4.04
N PHE A 58 -27.81 17.77 -3.92
CA PHE A 58 -26.81 18.82 -4.05
C PHE A 58 -26.35 18.92 -5.51
N GLY A 59 -26.76 19.99 -6.19
CA GLY A 59 -26.41 20.27 -7.59
C GLY A 59 -24.96 20.69 -7.84
N PHE A 60 -24.01 20.34 -6.96
CA PHE A 60 -22.60 20.72 -7.04
C PHE A 60 -21.65 19.61 -6.59
N ALA A 61 -20.36 19.76 -6.91
CA ALA A 61 -19.35 18.75 -6.67
C ALA A 61 -18.67 18.86 -5.30
N PHE A 62 -18.37 17.71 -4.69
CA PHE A 62 -17.71 17.60 -3.39
C PHE A 62 -16.27 17.11 -3.51
N TRP A 63 -15.38 17.61 -2.65
CA TRP A 63 -14.07 17.01 -2.46
C TRP A 63 -14.20 15.64 -1.78
N ILE A 64 -13.41 14.69 -2.30
CA ILE A 64 -13.21 13.34 -1.74
C ILE A 64 -11.71 13.09 -1.52
N GLY A 65 -11.36 12.00 -0.86
CA GLY A 65 -9.98 11.68 -0.48
C GLY A 65 -9.10 11.19 -1.64
N LEU A 66 -9.65 10.91 -2.82
CA LEU A 66 -8.91 10.36 -3.95
C LEU A 66 -8.01 11.41 -4.59
N ASN A 67 -6.72 11.09 -4.68
CA ASN A 67 -5.69 12.01 -5.15
C ASN A 67 -4.52 11.27 -5.81
N ALA A 68 -3.72 12.01 -6.58
CA ALA A 68 -2.46 11.57 -7.18
C ALA A 68 -1.33 12.56 -6.83
N LEU A 69 -1.27 12.96 -5.54
CA LEU A 69 -0.29 13.93 -5.03
C LEU A 69 1.13 13.37 -4.95
N ASP A 70 1.26 12.08 -4.70
CA ASP A 70 2.55 11.39 -4.74
C ASP A 70 2.98 11.22 -6.19
N PHE A 71 4.05 11.91 -6.57
CA PHE A 71 4.54 11.90 -7.95
C PHE A 71 5.00 10.50 -8.40
N ASN A 72 5.42 9.66 -7.46
CA ASN A 72 5.97 8.34 -7.76
C ASN A 72 4.87 7.27 -7.86
N SER A 73 3.70 7.47 -7.24
CA SER A 73 2.60 6.51 -7.26
C SER A 73 1.37 7.01 -8.03
N GLY A 74 0.41 6.11 -8.22
CA GLY A 74 -0.86 6.36 -8.88
C GLY A 74 -1.91 6.96 -7.97
N TRP A 75 -3.17 6.73 -8.33
CA TRP A 75 -4.30 7.17 -7.54
C TRP A 75 -4.36 6.45 -6.18
N GLN A 76 -4.60 7.21 -5.12
CA GLN A 76 -4.68 6.70 -3.74
C GLN A 76 -5.68 7.50 -2.91
N TRP A 77 -6.25 6.86 -1.89
CA TRP A 77 -7.09 7.52 -0.90
C TRP A 77 -6.25 8.15 0.21
N ALA A 78 -6.61 9.36 0.62
CA ALA A 78 -5.93 10.11 1.69
C ALA A 78 -5.80 9.33 3.01
N GLY A 79 -6.80 8.50 3.34
CA GLY A 79 -6.84 7.68 4.57
C GLY A 79 -6.16 6.32 4.48
N GLY A 80 -5.50 5.99 3.37
CA GLY A 80 -4.83 4.70 3.19
C GLY A 80 -5.74 3.54 2.79
N SER A 81 -7.05 3.77 2.66
CA SER A 81 -7.97 2.79 2.09
C SER A 81 -7.50 2.35 0.69
N PRO A 82 -7.72 1.08 0.30
CA PRO A 82 -7.31 0.56 -1.01
C PRO A 82 -8.11 1.19 -2.14
N PHE A 83 -7.43 1.68 -3.19
CA PHE A 83 -8.08 2.19 -4.39
C PHE A 83 -8.39 1.04 -5.34
N ARG A 84 -9.41 0.25 -5.00
CA ARG A 84 -9.81 -0.97 -5.73
C ARG A 84 -11.12 -0.86 -6.50
N TYR A 85 -11.91 0.19 -6.25
CA TYR A 85 -13.18 0.45 -6.92
C TYR A 85 -13.08 1.75 -7.70
N LEU A 86 -13.41 1.70 -8.99
CA LEU A 86 -13.33 2.81 -9.92
C LEU A 86 -14.74 3.19 -10.36
N ASN A 87 -15.00 4.50 -10.45
CA ASN A 87 -16.26 5.03 -10.95
C ASN A 87 -16.05 6.40 -11.60
N TRP A 88 -15.18 6.46 -12.61
CA TRP A 88 -14.81 7.71 -13.29
C TRP A 88 -15.88 8.18 -14.29
N ALA A 89 -16.02 9.49 -14.46
CA ALA A 89 -16.84 10.08 -15.51
C ALA A 89 -16.14 10.01 -16.89
N PRO A 90 -16.89 9.99 -18.03
CA PRO A 90 -16.35 9.77 -19.38
C PRO A 90 -15.41 10.84 -19.97
N ALA A 91 -14.80 11.71 -19.17
CA ALA A 91 -13.86 12.73 -19.63
C ALA A 91 -12.68 12.83 -18.66
N HIS A 92 -11.66 12.01 -18.88
CA HIS A 92 -10.47 11.98 -18.04
C HIS A 92 -9.48 13.07 -18.48
N ASN A 93 -9.26 14.08 -17.63
CA ASN A 93 -8.17 15.03 -17.83
C ASN A 93 -6.88 14.42 -17.26
N SER A 94 -5.89 14.15 -18.12
CA SER A 94 -4.60 13.54 -17.75
C SER A 94 -3.72 14.39 -16.84
N SER A 95 -4.08 15.66 -16.63
CA SER A 95 -3.32 16.63 -15.80
C SER A 95 -3.91 16.83 -14.41
N ALA A 96 -4.95 16.09 -14.03
CA ALA A 96 -5.60 16.24 -12.73
C ALA A 96 -4.82 15.55 -11.60
N VAL A 97 -4.87 16.16 -10.42
CA VAL A 97 -4.13 15.72 -9.22
C VAL A 97 -5.09 15.33 -8.08
N TYR A 98 -6.35 15.75 -8.18
CA TYR A 98 -7.39 15.51 -7.20
C TYR A 98 -8.64 14.95 -7.89
N ALA A 99 -9.49 14.23 -7.16
CA ALA A 99 -10.82 13.88 -7.61
C ALA A 99 -11.90 14.66 -6.86
N LYS A 100 -13.02 14.90 -7.54
CA LYS A 100 -14.28 15.37 -6.95
C LYS A 100 -15.39 14.37 -7.24
N LEU A 101 -16.40 14.35 -6.39
CA LEU A 101 -17.63 13.59 -6.60
C LEU A 101 -18.66 14.51 -7.25
N HIS A 102 -19.25 14.10 -8.38
CA HIS A 102 -20.18 14.92 -9.17
C HIS A 102 -21.33 14.08 -9.72
N TRP A 103 -22.50 14.70 -9.84
CA TRP A 103 -23.70 14.07 -10.39
C TRP A 103 -23.77 14.23 -11.92
N SER A 104 -23.70 13.13 -12.68
CA SER A 104 -23.76 13.16 -14.15
C SER A 104 -25.21 13.13 -14.66
N SER A 105 -25.59 14.11 -15.48
CA SER A 105 -26.71 14.00 -16.43
C SER A 105 -26.15 13.54 -17.80
N PRO A 106 -26.77 12.56 -18.49
CA PRO A 106 -28.16 12.09 -18.37
C PRO A 106 -28.39 10.85 -17.49
N GLY A 107 -27.37 10.33 -16.79
CA GLY A 107 -27.46 9.03 -16.10
C GLY A 107 -28.06 9.02 -14.69
N ARG A 108 -28.18 10.17 -14.00
CA ARG A 108 -28.44 10.21 -12.54
C ARG A 108 -27.51 9.28 -11.75
N GLU A 109 -26.27 9.17 -12.21
CA GLU A 109 -25.24 8.40 -11.55
C GLU A 109 -24.18 9.35 -11.01
N MET A 110 -23.80 9.10 -9.77
CA MET A 110 -22.70 9.80 -9.13
C MET A 110 -21.38 9.23 -9.65
N ARG A 111 -20.47 10.10 -10.10
CA ARG A 111 -19.18 9.71 -10.68
C ARG A 111 -18.03 10.58 -10.17
N CYS A 112 -16.83 10.02 -10.19
CA CYS A 112 -15.59 10.72 -9.91
C CYS A 112 -15.17 11.56 -11.13
N VAL A 113 -14.88 12.84 -10.90
CA VAL A 113 -14.37 13.77 -11.92
C VAL A 113 -13.01 14.34 -11.51
N CYS A 114 -12.18 14.57 -12.51
CA CYS A 114 -10.83 15.13 -12.36
C CYS A 114 -10.86 16.61 -11.91
N GLY A 115 -10.19 16.93 -10.81
CA GLY A 115 -9.94 18.29 -10.31
C GLY A 115 -8.52 18.78 -10.63
N VAL A 116 -8.42 19.90 -11.35
CA VAL A 116 -7.13 20.44 -11.86
C VAL A 116 -6.54 21.55 -10.98
N LEU A 117 -7.37 22.30 -10.24
CA LEU A 117 -6.94 23.43 -9.40
C LEU A 117 -7.55 23.33 -8.00
N PRO A 118 -6.86 23.78 -6.94
CA PRO A 118 -7.37 23.81 -5.57
C PRO A 118 -8.35 24.98 -5.39
N ARG A 119 -9.35 25.11 -6.28
CA ARG A 119 -10.43 26.07 -6.07
C ARG A 119 -11.30 25.57 -4.92
N ALA A 120 -11.74 26.52 -4.10
CA ALA A 120 -12.61 26.27 -2.97
C ALA A 120 -13.86 25.47 -3.40
N SER A 121 -14.19 24.40 -2.66
CA SER A 121 -15.34 23.52 -2.91
C SER A 121 -15.83 22.96 -1.58
N SER A 122 -17.08 22.49 -1.56
CA SER A 122 -17.65 21.68 -0.50
C SER A 122 -16.93 20.34 -0.37
N SER A 123 -17.05 19.67 0.77
CA SER A 123 -16.31 18.43 1.06
C SER A 123 -17.15 17.40 1.82
N LEU A 124 -16.77 16.13 1.68
CA LEU A 124 -17.35 15.01 2.41
C LEU A 124 -16.29 14.39 3.32
N CYS A 125 -16.57 14.35 4.61
CA CYS A 125 -15.76 13.62 5.59
C CYS A 125 -16.46 12.30 5.92
N PHE A 126 -15.67 11.26 6.18
CA PHE A 126 -16.17 10.00 6.72
C PHE A 126 -15.39 9.61 7.97
N LEU A 127 -16.11 8.98 8.89
CA LEU A 127 -15.61 8.38 10.10
C LEU A 127 -16.11 6.93 10.08
N GLY A 128 -15.29 6.04 9.54
CA GLY A 128 -15.46 4.63 9.82
C GLY A 128 -14.97 4.35 11.23
N PHE A 129 -15.57 3.39 11.93
CA PHE A 129 -14.79 2.62 12.88
C PHE A 129 -13.66 2.00 12.06
N PHE A 130 -12.50 2.65 12.02
CA PHE A 130 -11.25 1.94 11.84
C PHE A 130 -11.19 1.05 13.07
N GLY A 131 -11.87 -0.10 12.99
CA GLY A 131 -11.50 -1.22 13.79
C GLY A 131 -10.02 -1.33 13.53
N SER A 132 -9.23 -0.91 14.52
CA SER A 132 -8.10 -1.72 14.88
C SER A 132 -8.71 -3.09 15.17
N GLU A 133 -9.03 -3.86 14.14
CA GLU A 133 -8.54 -5.20 14.11
C GLU A 133 -7.03 -5.00 14.27
N PHE A 134 -6.63 -4.93 15.54
CA PHE A 134 -5.46 -5.62 15.98
C PHE A 134 -5.60 -6.98 15.32
N ALA A 135 -5.06 -7.11 14.10
CA ALA A 135 -4.46 -8.34 13.69
C ALA A 135 -3.55 -8.63 14.86
N LEU A 136 -4.02 -9.49 15.77
CA LEU A 136 -3.15 -10.07 16.78
C LEU A 136 -1.91 -10.43 15.97
N CYS A 137 -0.76 -9.87 16.34
CA CYS A 137 0.52 -10.41 15.92
C CYS A 137 0.53 -11.84 16.48
N ARG A 138 -0.11 -12.74 15.77
CA ARG A 138 0.05 -14.17 15.96
C ARG A 138 1.50 -14.35 15.60
N GLU A 139 2.33 -14.77 16.55
CA GLU A 139 3.75 -14.98 16.28
C GLU A 139 3.88 -15.77 14.99
N LEU A 140 4.35 -15.10 13.94
CA LEU A 140 4.50 -15.70 12.62
C LEU A 140 5.66 -16.67 12.76
N ARG A 141 5.33 -17.92 13.04
CA ARG A 141 6.31 -18.99 13.17
C ARG A 141 7.15 -19.05 11.89
N PRO A 142 8.45 -19.34 11.99
CA PRO A 142 9.28 -19.60 10.83
C PRO A 142 8.63 -20.65 9.95
N VAL A 143 8.46 -20.32 8.67
CA VAL A 143 7.85 -21.21 7.69
C VAL A 143 8.95 -21.81 6.82
N GLN A 144 8.88 -23.12 6.62
CA GLN A 144 9.73 -23.81 5.65
C GLN A 144 8.99 -23.94 4.32
N CYS A 145 9.65 -23.52 3.25
CA CYS A 145 9.15 -23.61 1.89
C CYS A 145 9.98 -24.64 1.10
N MET A 146 9.37 -25.22 0.07
CA MET A 146 10.09 -26.10 -0.86
C MET A 146 11.17 -25.33 -1.62
N ASP A 147 12.15 -26.04 -2.17
CA ASP A 147 13.18 -25.43 -3.01
C ASP A 147 12.58 -24.60 -4.14
N GLY A 148 13.13 -23.40 -4.36
CA GLY A 148 12.61 -22.43 -5.31
C GLY A 148 11.49 -21.53 -4.78
N TRP A 149 11.05 -21.73 -3.53
CA TRP A 149 10.06 -20.87 -2.87
C TRP A 149 10.67 -20.13 -1.67
N TRP A 150 10.36 -18.85 -1.55
CA TRP A 150 10.88 -17.99 -0.48
C TRP A 150 9.81 -17.75 0.60
N PRO A 151 10.12 -18.01 1.88
CA PRO A 151 9.19 -17.78 2.97
C PRO A 151 9.08 -16.30 3.34
N TYR A 152 7.85 -15.82 3.52
CA TYR A 152 7.58 -14.52 4.13
C TYR A 152 6.21 -14.52 4.81
N ALA A 153 6.14 -14.01 6.05
CA ALA A 153 4.90 -13.79 6.79
C ALA A 153 3.91 -14.98 6.76
N GLY A 154 4.39 -16.21 6.99
CA GLY A 154 3.51 -17.37 7.02
C GLY A 154 3.17 -17.98 5.64
N HIS A 155 3.75 -17.47 4.56
CA HIS A 155 3.48 -17.87 3.18
C HIS A 155 4.78 -18.16 2.42
N CYS A 156 4.66 -18.85 1.29
CA CYS A 156 5.74 -19.15 0.37
C CYS A 156 5.47 -18.45 -0.97
N TYR A 157 6.49 -17.82 -1.55
CA TYR A 157 6.39 -17.07 -2.82
C TYR A 157 7.40 -17.58 -3.85
N SER A 158 7.05 -17.51 -5.13
CA SER A 158 7.94 -17.87 -6.24
C SER A 158 7.71 -16.96 -7.45
N ILE A 159 8.79 -16.53 -8.10
CA ILE A 159 8.73 -15.80 -9.38
C ILE A 159 8.95 -16.80 -10.53
N HIS A 160 8.01 -16.79 -11.46
CA HIS A 160 8.05 -17.55 -12.69
C HIS A 160 8.29 -16.59 -13.86
N ARG A 161 9.32 -16.88 -14.68
CA ARG A 161 9.76 -16.02 -15.79
C ARG A 161 9.37 -16.57 -17.17
N ASP A 162 8.67 -17.70 -17.20
CA ASP A 162 8.01 -18.22 -18.39
C ASP A 162 6.80 -17.33 -18.73
N PRO A 163 6.79 -16.63 -19.88
CA PRO A 163 5.70 -15.72 -20.21
C PRO A 163 4.37 -16.47 -20.40
N LYS A 164 3.32 -16.03 -19.72
CA LYS A 164 1.97 -16.59 -19.77
C LYS A 164 0.92 -15.49 -19.76
N THR A 165 -0.26 -15.79 -20.32
CA THR A 165 -1.45 -14.98 -20.08
C THR A 165 -1.81 -15.03 -18.60
N TRP A 166 -2.60 -14.07 -18.11
CA TRP A 166 -2.98 -14.04 -16.70
C TRP A 166 -3.71 -15.33 -16.26
N GLU A 167 -4.62 -15.85 -17.09
CA GLU A 167 -5.37 -17.09 -16.83
C GLU A 167 -4.47 -18.34 -16.84
N ASP A 168 -3.52 -18.42 -17.78
CA ASP A 168 -2.55 -19.51 -17.81
C ASP A 168 -1.59 -19.46 -16.62
N ALA A 169 -1.20 -18.25 -16.19
CA ALA A 169 -0.36 -18.02 -15.02
C ALA A 169 -1.08 -18.45 -13.73
N LEU A 170 -2.36 -18.08 -13.59
CA LEU A 170 -3.23 -18.54 -12.50
C LEU A 170 -3.30 -20.06 -12.47
N SER A 171 -3.58 -20.68 -13.61
CA SER A 171 -3.62 -22.14 -13.75
C SER A 171 -2.28 -22.79 -13.39
N SER A 172 -1.16 -22.14 -13.71
CA SER A 172 0.19 -22.60 -13.36
C SER A 172 0.44 -22.55 -11.84
N CYS A 173 0.04 -21.48 -11.16
CA CYS A 173 0.15 -21.39 -9.70
C CYS A 173 -0.76 -22.39 -8.99
N LYS A 174 -2.00 -22.58 -9.48
CA LYS A 174 -2.95 -23.58 -8.95
C LYS A 174 -2.42 -25.00 -9.03
N LYS A 175 -1.70 -25.35 -10.10
CA LYS A 175 -1.03 -26.67 -10.25
C LYS A 175 0.06 -26.93 -9.21
N GLN A 176 0.56 -25.89 -8.54
CA GLN A 176 1.59 -25.98 -7.50
C GLN A 176 1.01 -25.76 -6.09
N ASP A 177 -0.29 -26.01 -5.92
CA ASP A 177 -1.08 -25.80 -4.69
C ASP A 177 -1.04 -24.35 -4.18
N GLY A 178 -0.90 -23.40 -5.09
CA GLY A 178 -0.89 -21.97 -4.80
C GLY A 178 -1.93 -21.19 -5.60
N ASP A 179 -1.72 -19.88 -5.63
CA ASP A 179 -2.47 -18.92 -6.44
C ASP A 179 -1.51 -17.85 -6.97
N LEU A 180 -1.97 -16.99 -7.86
CA LEU A 180 -1.26 -15.75 -8.14
C LEU A 180 -1.17 -14.91 -6.86
N ALA A 181 -0.05 -14.22 -6.67
CA ALA A 181 0.24 -13.55 -5.42
C ALA A 181 -0.75 -12.41 -5.13
N SER A 182 -1.37 -12.50 -3.95
CA SER A 182 -2.07 -11.43 -3.26
C SER A 182 -1.12 -10.63 -2.37
N ILE A 183 -1.37 -9.33 -2.19
CA ILE A 183 -0.55 -8.42 -1.39
C ILE A 183 -1.46 -7.59 -0.46
N HIS A 184 -1.23 -7.66 0.85
CA HIS A 184 -2.14 -7.13 1.87
C HIS A 184 -1.58 -5.96 2.68
N ASN A 185 -0.28 -5.69 2.56
CA ASN A 185 0.38 -4.59 3.26
C ASN A 185 1.70 -4.21 2.56
N ILE A 186 2.26 -3.08 3.00
CA ILE A 186 3.52 -2.56 2.46
C ILE A 186 4.72 -3.47 2.77
N ALA A 187 4.68 -4.25 3.85
CA ALA A 187 5.78 -5.14 4.24
C ALA A 187 5.92 -6.31 3.26
N GLU A 188 4.79 -6.92 2.89
CA GLU A 188 4.68 -7.96 1.86
C GLU A 188 5.10 -7.44 0.48
N HIS A 189 4.59 -6.27 0.07
CA HIS A 189 5.03 -5.61 -1.17
C HIS A 189 6.55 -5.39 -1.20
N SER A 190 7.10 -4.92 -0.08
CA SER A 190 8.54 -4.64 0.02
C SER A 190 9.38 -5.91 0.00
N PHE A 191 8.89 -7.03 0.55
CA PHE A 191 9.52 -8.34 0.44
C PHE A 191 9.61 -8.81 -1.03
N LEU A 192 8.50 -8.69 -1.79
CA LEU A 192 8.47 -9.03 -3.22
C LEU A 192 9.54 -8.26 -4.01
N VAL A 193 9.70 -6.96 -3.74
CA VAL A 193 10.65 -6.09 -4.45
C VAL A 193 12.11 -6.36 -4.03
N SER A 194 12.37 -6.55 -2.74
CA SER A 194 13.75 -6.59 -2.21
C SER A 194 14.35 -8.00 -2.14
N GLN A 195 13.56 -9.02 -1.83
CA GLN A 195 14.07 -10.35 -1.45
C GLN A 195 13.72 -11.45 -2.44
N LEU A 196 12.62 -11.30 -3.20
CA LEU A 196 12.15 -12.35 -4.11
C LEU A 196 12.94 -12.43 -5.43
N GLY A 197 13.92 -11.55 -5.63
CA GLY A 197 14.72 -11.49 -6.86
C GLY A 197 13.99 -10.78 -8.01
N TYR A 198 13.07 -9.87 -7.70
CA TYR A 198 12.42 -8.98 -8.66
C TYR A 198 13.45 -8.08 -9.36
N LYS A 199 13.24 -7.80 -10.65
CA LYS A 199 14.07 -6.85 -11.41
C LYS A 199 13.21 -5.71 -11.97
N PRO A 200 13.68 -4.45 -11.93
CA PRO A 200 12.93 -3.29 -12.43
C PRO A 200 12.45 -3.37 -13.89
N ALA A 201 13.16 -4.14 -14.72
CA ALA A 201 12.84 -4.34 -16.13
C ALA A 201 11.77 -5.43 -16.37
N GLU A 202 11.37 -6.16 -15.32
CA GLU A 202 10.38 -7.24 -15.39
C GLU A 202 8.98 -6.68 -15.14
N GLU A 203 8.00 -7.23 -15.87
CA GLU A 203 6.58 -7.11 -15.59
C GLU A 203 6.07 -8.49 -15.17
N LEU A 204 5.47 -8.58 -13.99
CA LEU A 204 5.04 -9.85 -13.40
C LEU A 204 3.57 -9.77 -12.99
N TRP A 205 2.75 -10.72 -13.44
CA TRP A 205 1.35 -10.84 -13.04
C TRP A 205 1.21 -11.03 -11.52
N LEU A 206 0.23 -10.33 -10.96
CA LEU A 206 -0.31 -10.50 -9.62
C LEU A 206 -1.74 -11.07 -9.71
N GLY A 207 -2.30 -11.50 -8.58
CA GLY A 207 -3.66 -12.05 -8.55
C GLY A 207 -4.79 -11.02 -8.67
N LEU A 208 -4.47 -9.72 -8.70
CA LEU A 208 -5.48 -8.65 -8.70
C LEU A 208 -6.07 -8.49 -10.09
N ASN A 209 -7.40 -8.48 -10.18
CA ASN A 209 -8.14 -8.43 -11.43
C ASN A 209 -9.57 -7.89 -11.20
N ASP A 210 -10.26 -7.49 -12.26
CA ASP A 210 -11.68 -7.09 -12.22
C ASP A 210 -12.58 -7.97 -13.10
N LEU A 211 -12.17 -9.24 -13.33
CA LEU A 211 -12.83 -10.15 -14.27
C LEU A 211 -14.30 -10.43 -13.95
N LYS A 212 -14.65 -10.44 -12.66
CA LYS A 212 -16.00 -10.71 -12.16
C LYS A 212 -16.92 -9.50 -12.28
N ALA A 213 -16.39 -8.31 -12.05
CA ALA A 213 -17.13 -7.07 -12.04
C ALA A 213 -16.21 -5.93 -12.51
N HIS A 214 -16.50 -5.39 -13.70
CA HIS A 214 -15.73 -4.30 -14.29
C HIS A 214 -15.52 -3.16 -13.29
N SER A 215 -14.30 -2.61 -13.24
CA SER A 215 -13.94 -1.50 -12.34
C SER A 215 -13.98 -1.83 -10.84
N TYR A 216 -14.06 -3.11 -10.47
CA TYR A 216 -14.02 -3.58 -9.09
C TYR A 216 -12.99 -4.69 -8.93
N PHE A 217 -11.82 -4.31 -8.42
CA PHE A 217 -10.66 -5.20 -8.30
C PHE A 217 -10.78 -6.13 -7.08
N GLU A 218 -10.50 -7.41 -7.30
CA GLU A 218 -10.47 -8.49 -6.32
C GLU A 218 -9.25 -9.40 -6.52
N TRP A 219 -8.80 -10.07 -5.45
CA TRP A 219 -7.74 -11.08 -5.54
C TRP A 219 -8.28 -12.43 -6.04
N SER A 220 -7.51 -13.11 -6.90
CA SER A 220 -7.84 -14.44 -7.43
C SER A 220 -7.95 -15.53 -6.35
N ASP A 221 -7.22 -15.37 -5.25
CA ASP A 221 -7.25 -16.28 -4.10
C ASP A 221 -8.44 -16.04 -3.15
N GLY A 222 -9.26 -15.03 -3.42
CA GLY A 222 -10.45 -14.67 -2.64
C GLY A 222 -10.16 -13.93 -1.33
N THR A 223 -8.91 -13.57 -1.06
CA THR A 223 -8.56 -12.73 0.09
C THR A 223 -9.03 -11.28 -0.12
N PRO A 224 -9.35 -10.53 0.96
CA PRO A 224 -9.81 -9.16 0.83
C PRO A 224 -8.69 -8.24 0.31
N VAL A 225 -9.05 -7.27 -0.54
CA VAL A 225 -8.13 -6.24 -1.00
C VAL A 225 -8.04 -5.17 0.09
N THR A 226 -6.98 -5.23 0.91
CA THR A 226 -6.72 -4.31 2.03
C THR A 226 -5.63 -3.30 1.71
N PHE A 227 -4.92 -3.47 0.59
CA PHE A 227 -3.77 -2.67 0.21
C PHE A 227 -3.70 -2.53 -1.31
N THR A 228 -3.34 -1.34 -1.78
CA THR A 228 -3.06 -1.07 -3.20
C THR A 228 -1.87 -0.15 -3.35
N LYS A 229 -0.95 -0.47 -4.28
CA LYS A 229 0.16 0.41 -4.66
C LYS A 229 0.25 0.59 -6.17
N TRP A 230 -0.59 1.45 -6.70
CA TRP A 230 -0.65 1.75 -8.12
C TRP A 230 0.56 2.53 -8.62
N GLN A 231 0.95 2.21 -9.85
CA GLN A 231 1.90 2.97 -10.65
C GLN A 231 1.27 4.29 -11.08
N ARG A 232 2.10 5.29 -11.35
CA ARG A 232 1.64 6.61 -11.82
C ARG A 232 0.65 6.45 -12.98
N ARG A 233 -0.51 7.11 -12.88
CA ARG A 233 -1.64 7.07 -13.83
C ARG A 233 -2.43 5.76 -13.92
N HIS A 234 -2.15 4.79 -13.06
CA HIS A 234 -2.98 3.59 -12.92
C HIS A 234 -3.87 3.68 -11.67
N PRO A 235 -4.93 2.86 -11.60
CA PRO A 235 -5.51 2.02 -12.66
C PRO A 235 -6.10 2.86 -13.81
N THR A 236 -6.05 2.32 -15.03
CA THR A 236 -6.64 2.96 -16.23
C THR A 236 -7.87 2.18 -16.65
N ASP A 237 -9.03 2.83 -16.79
CA ASP A 237 -10.23 2.20 -17.34
C ASP A 237 -10.03 1.93 -18.84
N MET A 238 -9.83 0.67 -19.23
CA MET A 238 -9.59 0.26 -20.62
C MET A 238 -10.89 0.07 -21.42
N ASN A 239 -11.78 1.07 -21.36
CA ASN A 239 -13.04 1.12 -22.13
C ASN A 239 -13.95 -0.11 -21.97
N GLY A 240 -14.08 -0.64 -20.75
CA GLY A 240 -14.96 -1.79 -20.49
C GLY A 240 -14.35 -3.17 -20.80
N LEU A 241 -13.05 -3.24 -21.07
CA LEU A 241 -12.33 -4.51 -21.12
C LEU A 241 -11.93 -4.95 -19.71
N GLN A 242 -11.87 -6.27 -19.53
CA GLN A 242 -11.33 -6.91 -18.34
C GLN A 242 -9.85 -6.55 -18.14
N ASP A 243 -9.53 -6.06 -16.95
CA ASP A 243 -8.23 -5.57 -16.53
C ASP A 243 -7.55 -6.57 -15.58
N CYS A 244 -6.32 -6.95 -15.93
CA CYS A 244 -5.44 -7.73 -15.08
C CYS A 244 -4.28 -6.87 -14.59
N VAL A 245 -3.72 -7.19 -13.42
CA VAL A 245 -2.74 -6.31 -12.77
C VAL A 245 -1.36 -6.95 -12.74
N ALA A 246 -0.36 -6.22 -13.21
CA ALA A 246 1.03 -6.59 -13.16
C ALA A 246 1.85 -5.65 -12.26
N MET A 247 2.85 -6.20 -11.60
CA MET A 247 3.90 -5.49 -10.89
C MET A 247 4.99 -5.06 -11.87
N LYS A 248 5.36 -3.77 -11.92
CA LYS A 248 6.40 -3.27 -12.83
C LYS A 248 7.16 -2.03 -12.36
N GLY A 249 8.32 -1.79 -12.99
CA GLY A 249 9.17 -0.62 -12.76
C GLY A 249 10.02 -0.71 -11.50
N GLN A 250 10.83 0.32 -11.24
CA GLN A 250 11.82 0.32 -10.15
C GLN A 250 11.26 -0.02 -8.78
N ASP A 251 10.02 0.40 -8.52
CA ASP A 251 9.38 0.30 -7.21
C ASP A 251 8.42 -0.91 -7.12
N GLY A 252 8.30 -1.70 -8.21
CA GLY A 252 7.30 -2.77 -8.29
C GLY A 252 5.87 -2.25 -8.07
N TYR A 253 5.53 -1.08 -8.59
CA TYR A 253 4.17 -0.56 -8.50
C TYR A 253 3.26 -1.23 -9.53
N TRP A 254 1.96 -1.18 -9.25
CA TRP A 254 0.97 -1.99 -9.95
C TRP A 254 0.40 -1.25 -11.15
N ALA A 255 0.28 -1.93 -12.27
CA ALA A 255 -0.32 -1.39 -13.47
C ALA A 255 -1.38 -2.36 -14.00
N THR A 256 -2.51 -1.80 -14.41
CA THR A 256 -3.52 -2.51 -15.21
C THR A 256 -2.96 -2.75 -16.61
N ASP A 257 -3.19 -3.96 -17.14
CA ASP A 257 -2.79 -4.37 -18.48
C ASP A 257 -3.75 -5.45 -19.00
N VAL A 258 -3.73 -5.71 -20.31
CA VAL A 258 -4.65 -6.63 -20.97
C VAL A 258 -4.32 -8.07 -20.57
N CYS A 259 -5.31 -8.83 -20.10
CA CYS A 259 -5.12 -10.15 -19.50
C CYS A 259 -4.47 -11.20 -20.42
N TYR A 260 -4.59 -11.03 -21.74
CA TYR A 260 -3.98 -11.92 -22.74
C TYR A 260 -2.51 -11.60 -23.06
N LYS A 261 -1.93 -10.56 -22.45
CA LYS A 261 -0.50 -10.26 -22.57
C LYS A 261 0.32 -11.38 -21.92
N GLN A 262 1.42 -11.78 -22.55
CA GLN A 262 2.31 -12.81 -22.01
C GLN A 262 3.39 -12.18 -21.13
N LEU A 263 3.28 -12.38 -19.81
CA LEU A 263 4.22 -11.86 -18.81
C LEU A 263 4.71 -12.97 -17.88
N GLY A 264 5.79 -12.71 -17.14
CA GLY A 264 6.12 -13.54 -15.97
C GLY A 264 5.05 -13.38 -14.89
N TYR A 265 5.12 -14.14 -13.80
CA TYR A 265 4.09 -14.14 -12.76
C TYR A 265 4.65 -14.52 -11.39
N ILE A 266 3.97 -14.08 -10.34
CA ILE A 266 4.33 -14.41 -8.96
C ILE A 266 3.27 -15.34 -8.39
N CYS A 267 3.68 -16.51 -7.91
CA CYS A 267 2.81 -17.42 -7.17
C CYS A 267 2.98 -17.24 -5.66
N LYS A 268 1.90 -17.42 -4.90
CA LYS A 268 1.86 -17.44 -3.44
C LYS A 268 1.11 -18.69 -2.97
N LYS A 269 1.60 -19.33 -1.92
CA LYS A 269 0.90 -20.44 -1.27
C LYS A 269 1.14 -20.50 0.23
N LYS A 270 0.27 -21.22 0.94
CA LYS A 270 0.54 -21.63 2.31
C LYS A 270 1.64 -22.69 2.32
N PRO A 271 2.47 -22.76 3.37
CA PRO A 271 3.44 -23.82 3.49
C PRO A 271 2.76 -25.18 3.58
N SER A 272 3.40 -26.19 3.00
CA SER A 272 3.08 -27.59 3.27
C SER A 272 3.31 -27.83 4.76
N SER A 273 2.35 -28.50 5.41
CA SER A 273 2.27 -28.70 6.87
C SER A 273 3.38 -29.57 7.48
N GLN A 274 4.53 -29.68 6.82
CA GLN A 274 5.71 -30.38 7.33
C GLN A 274 6.74 -29.36 7.82
N SER A 275 6.65 -28.99 9.09
CA SER A 275 7.87 -28.93 9.90
C SER A 275 7.56 -29.19 11.38
N SER A 276 8.21 -30.26 11.85
CA SER A 276 8.63 -30.51 13.22
C SER A 276 9.60 -29.43 13.69
N GLU A 277 9.80 -29.39 15.01
CA GLU A 277 10.56 -28.43 15.80
C GLU A 277 11.86 -27.88 15.17
N GLU A 278 11.96 -26.56 15.28
CA GLU A 278 13.13 -25.66 15.29
C GLU A 278 14.52 -26.21 14.92
N GLU A 279 15.04 -25.73 13.80
CA GLU A 279 16.35 -25.06 13.79
C GLU A 279 16.20 -23.75 13.02
N THR A 280 16.41 -22.61 13.70
CA THR A 280 16.61 -21.33 13.01
C THR A 280 17.90 -21.45 12.21
N ILE A 281 17.81 -21.84 10.93
CA ILE A 281 18.95 -21.79 10.01
C ILE A 281 19.38 -20.32 9.96
N GLY A 282 20.49 -20.00 10.63
CA GLY A 282 21.07 -18.67 10.60
C GLY A 282 21.47 -18.33 9.18
N ASP A 283 21.32 -17.07 8.78
CA ASP A 283 21.71 -16.66 7.43
C ASP A 283 23.23 -16.85 7.26
N PRO A 284 23.69 -17.56 6.22
CA PRO A 284 25.11 -17.82 6.02
C PRO A 284 25.91 -16.51 5.98
N GLY A 285 26.86 -16.38 6.92
CA GLY A 285 27.70 -15.20 7.09
C GLY A 285 27.21 -14.19 8.12
N CYS A 286 26.04 -14.39 8.74
CA CYS A 286 25.51 -13.54 9.80
C CYS A 286 25.44 -14.27 11.15
N GLN A 287 25.42 -13.49 12.24
CA GLN A 287 25.23 -14.02 13.58
C GLN A 287 23.80 -14.57 13.76
N LYS A 288 23.60 -15.51 14.69
CA LYS A 288 22.26 -16.06 14.97
C LYS A 288 21.28 -14.93 15.32
N GLY A 289 20.12 -14.91 14.66
CA GLY A 289 19.09 -13.88 14.82
C GLY A 289 19.23 -12.66 13.90
N TRP A 290 20.35 -12.52 13.19
CA TRP A 290 20.55 -11.46 12.21
C TRP A 290 20.07 -11.90 10.83
N LYS A 291 19.44 -10.98 10.10
CA LYS A 291 18.96 -11.19 8.75
C LYS A 291 19.91 -10.60 7.72
N ARG A 292 20.32 -11.41 6.75
CA ARG A 292 21.23 -10.97 5.70
C ARG A 292 20.46 -10.24 4.59
N TYR A 293 21.00 -9.10 4.15
CA TYR A 293 20.58 -8.46 2.92
C TYR A 293 21.80 -7.83 2.22
N GLY A 294 22.05 -8.25 0.98
CA GLY A 294 23.28 -7.90 0.25
C GLY A 294 24.54 -8.35 0.98
N PHE A 295 25.40 -7.39 1.33
CA PHE A 295 26.65 -7.60 2.06
C PHE A 295 26.54 -7.29 3.56
N HIS A 296 25.35 -6.93 4.04
CA HIS A 296 25.11 -6.52 5.41
C HIS A 296 24.21 -7.52 6.16
N CYS A 297 24.33 -7.51 7.48
CA CYS A 297 23.47 -8.24 8.40
C CYS A 297 22.71 -7.23 9.24
N TYR A 298 21.40 -7.42 9.41
CA TYR A 298 20.52 -6.51 10.15
C TYR A 298 19.87 -7.24 11.31
N LEU A 299 19.64 -6.52 12.40
CA LEU A 299 18.93 -7.02 13.57
C LEU A 299 17.91 -5.98 14.02
N VAL A 300 16.70 -6.43 14.35
CA VAL A 300 15.69 -5.56 14.95
C VAL A 300 15.66 -5.80 16.46
N GLY A 301 16.01 -4.77 17.23
CA GLY A 301 15.95 -4.83 18.69
C GLY A 301 14.52 -4.99 19.21
N SER A 302 14.33 -5.77 20.28
CA SER A 302 13.03 -5.96 20.93
C SER A 302 12.74 -4.94 22.03
N ALA A 303 13.78 -4.29 22.58
CA ALA A 303 13.64 -3.29 23.64
C ALA A 303 13.20 -1.92 23.10
N LEU A 304 12.29 -1.26 23.82
CA LEU A 304 11.92 0.13 23.56
C LEU A 304 12.98 1.05 24.18
N LEU A 305 13.79 1.68 23.34
CA LEU A 305 14.95 2.49 23.74
C LEU A 305 14.86 3.91 23.16
N THR A 306 15.55 4.85 23.80
CA THR A 306 15.85 6.16 23.21
C THR A 306 16.91 6.03 22.11
N PHE A 307 17.06 7.05 21.25
CA PHE A 307 18.07 7.05 20.18
C PHE A 307 19.50 6.81 20.72
N SER A 308 19.87 7.48 21.82
CA SER A 308 21.21 7.36 22.42
C SER A 308 21.46 5.95 22.97
N GLU A 309 20.48 5.36 23.66
CA GLU A 309 20.55 3.99 24.18
C GLU A 309 20.60 2.96 23.04
N ALA A 310 19.81 3.16 21.99
CA ALA A 310 19.78 2.30 20.82
C ALA A 310 21.14 2.33 20.09
N ASN A 311 21.73 3.51 19.90
CA ASN A 311 23.05 3.65 19.28
C ASN A 311 24.12 2.92 20.09
N LYS A 312 24.16 3.14 21.41
CA LYS A 312 25.09 2.45 22.31
C LYS A 312 24.92 0.92 22.29
N THR A 313 23.68 0.44 22.20
CA THR A 313 23.39 -1.00 22.12
C THR A 313 23.91 -1.61 20.81
N CYS A 314 23.79 -0.89 19.69
CA CYS A 314 24.35 -1.31 18.41
C CYS A 314 25.89 -1.36 18.46
N GLU A 315 26.53 -0.33 19.02
CA GLU A 315 28.00 -0.26 19.19
C GLU A 315 28.53 -1.42 20.05
N GLN A 316 27.84 -1.74 21.15
CA GLN A 316 28.16 -2.90 22.01
C GLN A 316 28.10 -4.23 21.26
N SER A 317 27.25 -4.32 20.24
CA SER A 317 27.11 -5.49 19.38
C SER A 317 28.09 -5.48 18.19
N LYS A 318 29.06 -4.56 18.17
CA LYS A 318 29.97 -4.30 17.03
C LYS A 318 29.24 -3.97 15.73
N ALA A 319 28.11 -3.28 15.86
CA ALA A 319 27.28 -2.79 14.78
C ALA A 319 27.01 -1.29 14.96
N TYR A 320 26.16 -0.71 14.12
CA TYR A 320 25.69 0.66 14.21
C TYR A 320 24.20 0.70 13.82
N LEU A 321 23.51 1.79 14.18
CA LEU A 321 22.12 1.97 13.75
C LEU A 321 22.03 1.96 12.22
N ALA A 322 21.08 1.21 11.67
CA ALA A 322 21.00 0.94 10.23
C ALA A 322 21.04 2.22 9.40
N THR A 323 21.91 2.23 8.39
CA THR A 323 21.89 3.19 7.29
C THR A 323 20.89 2.76 6.23
N VAL A 324 20.56 3.68 5.32
CA VAL A 324 19.72 3.38 4.15
C VAL A 324 20.36 4.00 2.92
N GLU A 325 21.02 3.16 2.13
CA GLU A 325 21.81 3.57 0.96
C GLU A 325 21.01 3.46 -0.34
N SER A 326 19.99 2.60 -0.37
CA SER A 326 19.21 2.34 -1.57
C SER A 326 17.74 2.10 -1.29
N ARG A 327 16.94 2.23 -2.35
CA ARG A 327 15.51 1.92 -2.32
C ARG A 327 15.23 0.45 -1.98
N ASN A 328 16.05 -0.47 -2.46
CA ASN A 328 15.83 -1.90 -2.21
C ASN A 328 16.19 -2.25 -0.75
N GLU A 329 17.19 -1.59 -0.17
CA GLU A 329 17.49 -1.68 1.26
C GLU A 329 16.36 -1.09 2.11
N GLN A 330 15.81 0.07 1.73
CA GLN A 330 14.62 0.64 2.37
C GLN A 330 13.46 -0.36 2.35
N ALA A 331 13.19 -0.99 1.21
CA ALA A 331 12.15 -2.02 1.07
C ALA A 331 12.45 -3.25 1.96
N PHE A 332 13.70 -3.71 1.98
CA PHE A 332 14.10 -4.78 2.89
C PHE A 332 13.81 -4.44 4.36
N LEU A 333 14.21 -3.26 4.83
CA LEU A 333 13.95 -2.81 6.20
C LEU A 333 12.45 -2.71 6.52
N ILE A 334 11.63 -2.24 5.57
CA ILE A 334 10.16 -2.24 5.71
C ILE A 334 9.62 -3.66 5.83
N SER A 335 10.10 -4.60 5.02
CA SER A 335 9.65 -6.00 5.09
C SER A 335 10.09 -6.69 6.40
N LEU A 336 11.24 -6.31 6.94
CA LEU A 336 11.81 -6.85 8.17
C LEU A 336 11.07 -6.36 9.43
N THR A 337 10.57 -5.12 9.40
CA THR A 337 9.91 -4.48 10.55
C THR A 337 8.40 -4.44 10.44
N GLY A 338 7.83 -4.47 9.24
CA GLY A 338 6.42 -4.14 8.98
C GLY A 338 5.39 -5.16 9.43
N LEU A 339 5.81 -6.31 9.96
CA LEU A 339 4.94 -7.29 10.62
C LEU A 339 4.88 -7.13 12.13
N ARG A 340 5.66 -6.18 12.67
CA ARG A 340 5.72 -5.88 14.09
C ARG A 340 4.65 -4.87 14.49
N SER A 341 4.25 -4.90 15.75
CA SER A 341 3.23 -3.99 16.30
C SER A 341 3.74 -2.59 16.63
N GLU A 342 5.06 -2.42 16.76
CA GLU A 342 5.68 -1.14 17.10
C GLU A 342 5.50 -0.14 15.96
N LYS A 343 5.17 1.10 16.33
CA LYS A 343 4.86 2.17 15.36
C LYS A 343 6.09 2.76 14.68
N HIS A 344 7.25 2.73 15.35
CA HIS A 344 8.47 3.39 14.89
C HIS A 344 9.70 2.56 15.24
N PHE A 345 10.70 2.62 14.37
CA PHE A 345 12.00 1.98 14.54
C PHE A 345 13.10 3.02 14.32
N TRP A 346 14.11 3.03 15.19
CA TRP A 346 15.26 3.90 15.03
C TRP A 346 16.14 3.46 13.86
N ILE A 347 16.60 4.44 13.07
CA ILE A 347 17.65 4.31 12.06
C ILE A 347 18.77 5.30 12.40
N GLY A 348 19.93 5.20 11.73
CA GLY A 348 21.11 5.99 12.08
C GLY A 348 21.10 7.46 11.64
N LEU A 349 20.04 7.95 10.97
CA LEU A 349 20.02 9.31 10.43
C LEU A 349 19.65 10.32 11.52
N SER A 350 20.51 11.32 11.76
CA SER A 350 20.23 12.38 12.73
C SER A 350 20.93 13.70 12.38
N ASP A 351 20.44 14.82 12.92
CA ASP A 351 21.05 16.15 12.82
C ASP A 351 21.63 16.62 14.19
N MET A 352 21.99 15.67 15.05
CA MET A 352 22.52 15.95 16.40
C MET A 352 23.90 16.61 16.37
N GLU A 353 24.71 16.32 15.35
CA GLU A 353 26.04 16.93 15.19
C GLU A 353 25.94 18.39 14.74
N GLU A 354 25.10 18.65 13.74
CA GLU A 354 24.87 19.97 13.19
C GLU A 354 23.39 20.10 12.83
N ARG A 355 22.69 20.99 13.54
CA ARG A 355 21.25 21.18 13.39
C ARG A 355 20.90 21.54 11.94
N GLY A 356 19.97 20.79 11.35
CA GLY A 356 19.57 20.92 9.95
C GLY A 356 20.44 20.18 8.93
N SER A 357 21.54 19.56 9.38
CA SER A 357 22.46 18.76 8.55
C SER A 357 22.40 17.30 8.98
N PHE A 358 21.66 16.48 8.23
CA PHE A 358 21.45 15.07 8.56
C PHE A 358 22.65 14.20 8.14
N ARG A 359 23.18 13.43 9.08
CA ARG A 359 24.29 12.47 8.90
C ARG A 359 23.95 11.11 9.50
N TRP A 360 24.56 10.07 8.96
CA TRP A 360 24.48 8.72 9.52
C TRP A 360 25.41 8.60 10.74
N THR A 361 25.03 7.78 11.72
CA THR A 361 25.86 7.49 12.91
C THR A 361 27.21 6.84 12.60
N ASN A 362 27.38 6.26 11.40
CA ASN A 362 28.66 5.72 10.94
C ASN A 362 29.58 6.80 10.30
N GLY A 363 29.13 8.06 10.23
CA GLY A 363 29.86 9.21 9.66
C GLY A 363 29.59 9.47 8.17
N GLU A 364 28.86 8.59 7.49
CA GLU A 364 28.57 8.73 6.06
C GLU A 364 27.50 9.79 5.77
N THR A 365 27.51 10.30 4.54
CA THR A 365 26.50 11.24 4.04
C THR A 365 25.34 10.51 3.39
N PRO A 366 24.07 10.92 3.63
CA PRO A 366 22.92 10.28 3.01
C PRO A 366 22.87 10.56 1.49
N HIS A 367 23.00 9.51 0.69
CA HIS A 367 22.80 9.55 -0.77
C HIS A 367 21.37 9.19 -1.19
N PHE A 368 20.62 8.55 -0.30
CA PHE A 368 19.23 8.18 -0.48
C PHE A 368 18.39 8.76 0.66
N THR A 369 17.18 9.19 0.35
CA THR A 369 16.22 9.69 1.35
C THR A 369 14.83 9.13 1.06
N HIS A 370 14.11 8.83 2.14
CA HIS A 370 12.72 8.36 2.11
C HIS A 370 11.88 9.07 3.17
N TRP A 371 11.86 10.41 3.08
CA TRP A 371 11.14 11.25 4.03
C TRP A 371 9.63 11.06 3.96
N ASN A 372 8.98 11.13 5.12
CA ASN A 372 7.53 11.21 5.20
C ASN A 372 7.04 12.61 4.75
N THR A 373 5.73 12.75 4.54
CA THR A 373 5.10 14.04 4.21
C THR A 373 5.45 15.09 5.26
N ALA A 374 5.92 16.25 4.81
CA ALA A 374 6.36 17.38 5.64
C ALA A 374 7.60 17.12 6.54
N MET A 375 8.40 16.08 6.25
CA MET A 375 9.70 15.84 6.88
C MET A 375 10.86 16.25 5.96
N PRO A 376 12.05 16.60 6.49
CA PRO A 376 12.41 16.71 7.91
C PRO A 376 11.86 17.97 8.62
N GLY A 377 11.15 18.83 7.89
CA GLY A 377 10.71 20.15 8.36
C GLY A 377 11.60 21.26 7.81
N LYS A 378 11.36 22.50 8.27
CA LYS A 378 12.23 23.65 8.01
C LYS A 378 13.10 23.95 9.22
#